data_AF-A0A349R359-F1
#
_entry.id   AF-A0A349R359-F1
#
_cell.length_a   1.000
_cell.length_b   1.000
_cell.length_c   1.000
_cell.angle_alpha   90.00
_cell.angle_beta   90.00
_cell.angle_gamma   90.00
#
_symmetry.space_group_name_H-M   'P 1'
#
loop_
_entity.id
_entity.type
_entity.pdbx_description
1 polymer ?
#
loop_
_entity_poly.entity_id
_entity_poly.type
_entity_poly.pdbx_seq_one_letter_code
_entity_poly.pdbx_strand_id
1 'polypeptide(L)'
;QDEFKITGPKQANIIHFLVAQEPKIGKGEILLNNGHATLHFDAGQFTASYDVIPQDDPRLSQVWGKELYRIKLTAKSIKSTGKYTFTIRQEAIK
;
A
#
# COMPACT_ATOMS: atom_id res chain seq x y z
N GLN A 1 11.69 4.32 -0.25
CA GLN A 1 11.78 4.87 1.12
C GLN A 1 11.06 6.21 1.12
N ASP A 2 10.39 6.57 2.21
CA ASP A 2 9.66 7.84 2.36
C ASP A 2 10.15 8.56 3.63
N GLU A 3 10.45 9.85 3.52
CA GLU A 3 10.84 10.71 4.65
C GLU A 3 9.83 11.84 4.75
N PHE A 4 9.33 12.11 5.96
CA PHE A 4 8.27 13.09 6.15
C PHE A 4 8.57 14.05 7.29
N LYS A 5 8.04 15.27 7.15
CA LYS A 5 7.95 16.29 8.18
C LYS A 5 6.58 16.97 8.08
N ILE A 6 5.72 16.70 9.05
CA ILE A 6 4.34 17.19 9.12
C ILE A 6 4.21 18.11 10.34
N THR A 7 3.78 19.35 10.11
CA THR A 7 3.58 20.33 11.19
C THR A 7 2.24 20.06 11.88
N GLY A 8 2.28 19.78 13.18
CA GLY A 8 1.09 19.59 14.01
C GLY A 8 0.16 18.45 13.55
N PRO A 9 0.67 17.22 13.35
CA PRO A 9 -0.16 16.11 12.88
C PRO A 9 -1.22 15.76 13.93
N LYS A 10 -2.48 15.70 13.49
CA LYS A 10 -3.63 15.30 14.33
C LYS A 10 -4.07 13.86 14.10
N GLN A 11 -3.59 13.24 13.03
CA GLN A 11 -3.92 11.88 12.62
C GLN A 11 -2.64 11.12 12.26
N ALA A 12 -2.71 9.80 12.31
CA ALA A 12 -1.63 8.94 11.88
C ALA A 12 -1.33 9.16 10.39
N ASN A 13 -0.05 9.09 10.03
CA ASN A 13 0.33 9.12 8.63
C ASN A 13 -0.14 7.83 7.92
N ILE A 14 -0.61 7.95 6.68
CA ILE A 14 -1.09 6.81 5.89
C ILE A 14 -0.35 6.83 4.57
N ILE A 15 0.35 5.73 4.28
CA ILE A 15 1.00 5.54 2.99
C ILE A 15 0.06 4.73 2.08
N HIS A 16 -0.19 5.26 0.88
CA HIS A 16 -1.04 4.63 -0.11
C HIS A 16 -0.24 3.98 -1.23
N PHE A 17 -0.61 2.76 -1.60
CA PHE A 17 -0.17 2.12 -2.84
C PHE A 17 -1.41 1.75 -3.66
N LEU A 18 -1.44 2.16 -4.92
CA LEU A 18 -2.48 1.76 -5.86
C LEU A 18 -2.02 0.53 -6.63
N VAL A 19 -2.87 -0.48 -6.67
CA VAL A 19 -2.63 -1.72 -7.41
C VAL A 19 -3.88 -2.12 -8.21
N ALA A 20 -3.66 -2.69 -9.39
CA ALA A 20 -4.72 -3.06 -10.32
C ALA A 20 -5.40 -4.40 -9.98
N GLN A 21 -4.75 -5.22 -9.15
CA GLN A 21 -5.28 -6.51 -8.74
C GLN A 21 -5.42 -6.56 -7.23
N GLU A 22 -6.37 -7.35 -6.75
CA GLU A 22 -6.68 -7.45 -5.33
C GLU A 22 -5.44 -7.91 -4.53
N PRO A 23 -5.00 -7.11 -3.54
CA PRO A 23 -3.85 -7.47 -2.71
C PRO A 23 -4.25 -8.46 -1.61
N LYS A 24 -3.36 -9.40 -1.27
CA LYS A 24 -3.57 -10.29 -0.11
C LYS A 24 -2.70 -9.81 1.05
N ILE A 25 -3.34 -9.31 2.10
CA ILE A 25 -2.66 -8.74 3.26
C ILE A 25 -2.22 -9.84 4.22
N GLY A 26 -0.91 -9.88 4.51
CA GLY A 26 -0.29 -10.68 5.56
C GLY A 26 0.29 -9.81 6.68
N LYS A 27 1.05 -10.44 7.58
CA LYS A 27 1.71 -9.75 8.70
C LYS A 27 3.09 -9.26 8.25
N GLY A 28 3.21 -7.97 7.94
CA GLY A 28 4.46 -7.36 7.50
C GLY A 28 4.77 -7.55 6.02
N GLU A 29 3.85 -8.17 5.28
CA GLU A 29 3.93 -8.39 3.85
C GLU A 29 2.55 -8.32 3.21
N ILE A 30 2.51 -7.98 1.92
CA ILE A 30 1.30 -7.97 1.09
C ILE A 30 1.65 -8.60 -0.25
N LEU A 31 0.96 -9.68 -0.60
CA LEU A 31 1.10 -10.29 -1.92
C LEU A 31 0.38 -9.43 -2.95
N LEU A 32 1.07 -9.12 -4.04
CA LEU A 32 0.63 -8.30 -5.15
C LEU A 32 0.63 -9.11 -6.45
N ASN A 33 -0.15 -8.66 -7.43
CA ASN A 33 -0.16 -9.22 -8.78
C ASN A 33 -0.29 -10.76 -8.74
N ASN A 34 -1.32 -11.27 -8.07
CA ASN A 34 -1.56 -12.72 -7.90
C ASN A 34 -0.38 -13.52 -7.32
N GLY A 35 0.48 -12.89 -6.51
CA GLY A 35 1.64 -13.54 -5.88
C GLY A 35 2.92 -13.48 -6.71
N HIS A 36 2.95 -12.68 -7.79
CA HIS A 36 4.18 -12.43 -8.55
C HIS A 36 5.09 -11.37 -7.90
N ALA A 37 4.60 -10.65 -6.89
CA ALA A 37 5.41 -9.71 -6.12
C ALA A 37 4.91 -9.60 -4.68
N THR A 38 5.81 -9.18 -3.79
CA THR A 38 5.52 -9.01 -2.36
C THR A 38 6.00 -7.65 -1.89
N LEU A 39 5.08 -6.86 -1.34
CA LEU A 39 5.37 -5.59 -0.65
C LEU A 39 5.62 -5.88 0.83
N HIS A 40 6.84 -5.62 1.28
CA HIS A 40 7.24 -5.76 2.68
C HIS A 40 7.19 -4.43 3.42
N PHE A 41 6.75 -4.48 4.67
CA PHE A 41 6.65 -3.34 5.57
C PHE A 41 6.86 -3.75 7.03
N ASP A 42 7.18 -2.80 7.91
CA ASP A 42 7.31 -3.07 9.34
C ASP A 42 5.93 -3.20 10.02
N ALA A 43 5.54 -4.43 10.37
CA ALA A 43 4.28 -4.71 11.08
C ALA A 43 4.22 -4.12 12.49
N GLY A 44 5.35 -3.75 13.10
CA GLY A 44 5.42 -2.99 14.34
C GLY A 44 5.06 -1.52 14.16
N GLN A 45 5.26 -0.96 12.96
CA GLN A 45 4.98 0.45 12.65
C GLN A 45 3.61 0.67 12.01
N PHE A 46 3.09 -0.31 11.28
CA PHE A 46 1.89 -0.13 10.45
C PHE A 46 0.81 -1.17 10.70
N THR A 47 -0.43 -0.75 10.43
CA THR A 47 -1.58 -1.63 10.20
C THR A 47 -1.97 -1.51 8.73
N ALA A 48 -2.06 -2.65 8.04
CA ALA A 48 -2.41 -2.71 6.62
C ALA A 48 -3.92 -2.93 6.42
N SER A 49 -4.50 -2.25 5.44
CA SER A 49 -5.85 -2.47 4.92
C SER A 49 -5.88 -2.08 3.44
N TYR A 50 -7.00 -2.28 2.74
CA TYR A 50 -7.21 -1.69 1.41
C TYR A 50 -8.65 -1.25 1.22
N ASP A 51 -8.85 -0.31 0.29
CA ASP A 51 -10.15 0.04 -0.25
C ASP A 51 -10.28 -0.51 -1.67
N VAL A 52 -11.49 -0.92 -2.06
CA VAL A 52 -11.85 -1.19 -3.45
C VAL A 52 -12.44 0.09 -4.04
N ILE A 53 -11.93 0.51 -5.18
CA ILE A 53 -12.32 1.74 -5.88
C ILE A 53 -12.84 1.33 -7.25
N PRO A 54 -14.16 1.45 -7.51
CA PRO A 54 -14.71 1.24 -8.85
C PRO A 54 -14.02 2.15 -9.87
N GLN A 55 -13.70 1.62 -11.05
CA GLN A 55 -13.16 2.37 -12.17
C GLN A 55 -14.22 2.48 -13.27
N ASP A 56 -15.02 3.54 -13.17
CA ASP A 56 -16.12 3.77 -14.10
C ASP A 56 -15.66 4.48 -15.39
N ASP A 57 -14.44 5.06 -15.45
CA ASP A 57 -13.91 5.65 -16.68
C ASP A 57 -13.47 4.54 -17.66
N PRO A 58 -14.12 4.39 -18.83
CA PRO A 58 -13.81 3.35 -19.80
C PRO A 58 -12.36 3.39 -20.31
N ARG A 59 -11.74 4.56 -20.34
CA ARG A 59 -10.35 4.73 -20.82
C ARG A 59 -9.35 4.16 -19.81
N LEU A 60 -9.66 4.30 -18.52
CA LEU A 60 -8.81 3.80 -17.45
C LEU A 60 -9.08 2.32 -17.16
N SER A 61 -10.33 1.89 -17.28
CA SER A 61 -10.69 0.49 -17.03
C SER A 61 -10.10 -0.48 -18.07
N GLN A 62 -9.83 -0.03 -19.29
CA GLN A 62 -9.10 -0.82 -20.29
C GLN A 62 -7.66 -1.11 -19.91
N VAL A 63 -7.03 -0.27 -19.09
CA VAL A 63 -5.62 -0.41 -18.71
C VAL A 63 -5.46 -1.02 -17.32
N TRP A 64 -6.35 -0.70 -16.39
CA TRP A 64 -6.23 -1.10 -14.97
C TRP A 64 -7.27 -2.12 -14.52
N GLY A 65 -8.26 -2.45 -15.37
CA GLY A 65 -9.41 -3.27 -15.00
C GLY A 65 -10.58 -2.45 -14.45
N LYS A 66 -11.66 -3.13 -14.08
CA LYS A 66 -12.90 -2.49 -13.62
C LYS A 66 -12.81 -1.88 -12.22
N GLU A 67 -11.76 -2.22 -11.48
CA GLU A 67 -11.57 -1.80 -10.10
C GLU A 67 -10.08 -1.53 -9.84
N LEU A 68 -9.84 -0.63 -8.90
CA LEU A 68 -8.53 -0.32 -8.35
C LEU A 68 -8.53 -0.63 -6.85
N TYR A 69 -7.41 -1.13 -6.35
CA TYR A 69 -7.25 -1.40 -4.94
C TYR A 69 -6.25 -0.42 -4.35
N ARG A 70 -6.67 0.34 -3.35
CA ARG A 70 -5.80 1.27 -2.62
C ARG A 70 -5.38 0.64 -1.30
N ILE A 71 -4.18 0.10 -1.26
CA ILE A 71 -3.54 -0.35 -0.03
C ILE A 71 -3.29 0.87 0.85
N LYS A 72 -3.63 0.75 2.13
CA LYS A 72 -3.41 1.73 3.19
C LYS A 72 -2.52 1.13 4.25
N LEU A 73 -1.31 1.66 4.38
CA LEU A 73 -0.42 1.40 5.51
C LEU A 73 -0.56 2.55 6.50
N THR A 74 -1.41 2.36 7.50
CA THR A 74 -1.68 3.38 8.54
C THR A 74 -0.66 3.23 9.66
N ALA A 75 0.08 4.29 9.95
CA ALA A 75 1.05 4.30 11.04
C ALA A 75 0.34 4.10 12.38
N LYS A 76 0.93 3.31 13.27
CA LYS A 76 0.38 3.04 14.61
C LYS A 76 0.56 4.21 15.59
N SER A 77 1.41 5.17 15.25
CA SER A 77 1.73 6.34 16.08
C SER A 77 1.68 7.62 15.26
N ILE A 78 1.18 8.70 15.86
CA ILE A 78 1.23 10.04 15.28
C ILE A 78 2.63 10.62 15.50
N LYS A 79 3.33 10.96 14.43
CA LYS A 79 4.69 11.52 14.46
C LYS A 79 4.76 12.75 13.55
N SER A 80 5.51 13.76 13.99
CA SER A 80 5.77 14.97 13.19
C SER A 80 6.91 14.77 12.19
N THR A 81 7.83 13.84 12.46
CA THR A 81 8.92 13.48 11.54
C THR A 81 9.20 12.00 11.58
N GLY A 82 9.78 11.48 10.51
CA GLY A 82 10.23 10.10 10.47
C GLY A 82 10.61 9.64 9.08
N LYS A 83 10.96 8.36 9.02
CA LYS A 83 11.37 7.68 7.80
C LYS A 83 10.72 6.30 7.78
N TYR A 84 10.10 5.96 6.66
CA TYR A 84 9.47 4.68 6.42
C TYR A 84 10.17 3.95 5.28
N THR A 85 10.36 2.65 5.46
CA THR A 85 10.97 1.78 4.45
C THR A 85 9.98 0.72 4.02
N PHE A 86 9.84 0.60 2.72
CA PHE A 86 9.00 -0.39 2.05
C PHE A 86 9.86 -1.05 0.98
N THR A 87 9.71 -2.35 0.79
CA THR A 87 10.46 -3.08 -0.24
C THR A 87 9.51 -3.94 -1.04
N ILE A 88 9.46 -3.70 -2.35
CA ILE A 88 8.73 -4.55 -3.28
C ILE A 88 9.75 -5.49 -3.92
N ARG A 89 9.50 -6.79 -3.82
CA ARG A 89 10.31 -7.83 -4.48
C ARG A 89 9.43 -8.60 -5.44
N GLN A 90 9.96 -8.89 -6.61
CA GLN A 90 9.33 -9.85 -7.52
C GLN A 90 9.62 -11.26 -7.00
N GLU A 91 8.62 -12.12 -7.06
CA GLU A 91 8.80 -13.54 -6.82
C GLU A 91 9.46 -14.16 -8.05
N ALA A 92 10.45 -15.03 -7.84
CA ALA A 92 11.05 -15.76 -8.94
C ALA A 92 10.00 -16.65 -9.61
N ILE A 93 9.84 -16.51 -10.92
CA ILE A 93 9.02 -17.44 -11.71
C ILE A 93 9.73 -18.80 -11.65
N LYS A 94 9.09 -19.78 -11.01
CA LYS A 94 9.54 -21.18 -11.03
C LYS A 94 9.22 -21.84 -12.36
#